data_AF-A0A231VN86-F1
#
_entry.id   AF-A0A231VN86-F1
#
_cell.length_a   1.000
_cell.length_b   1.000
_cell.length_c   1.000
_cell.angle_alpha   90.00
_cell.angle_beta   90.00
_cell.angle_gamma   90.00
#
_symmetry.space_group_name_H-M   'P 1'
#
loop_
_entity.id
_entity.type
_entity.pdbx_description
1 polymer ?
#
loop_
_entity_poly.entity_id
_entity_poly.type
_entity_poly.pdbx_seq_one_letter_code
_entity_poly.pdbx_strand_id
1 'polypeptide(L)' 'MKSNLNEVWNLINSLSFAEKKIIYKRMQNEIDKKLFEIVNKINERADTAQISLDDITKEVEYIRRKRYYVR' A
#
# COMPACT_ATOMS: atom_id res chain seq x y z
N MET A 1 27.59 8.63 -8.51
CA MET A 1 26.18 8.83 -8.08
C MET A 1 26.00 9.42 -6.66
N LYS A 2 27.00 10.09 -6.06
CA LYS A 2 26.88 10.68 -4.71
C LYS A 2 26.63 12.20 -4.66
N SER A 3 26.79 12.96 -5.76
CA SER A 3 26.70 14.43 -5.75
C SER A 3 25.27 14.96 -5.67
N ASN A 4 24.28 14.22 -6.16
CA ASN A 4 22.93 14.74 -6.41
C ASN A 4 22.11 14.98 -5.11
N LEU A 5 22.27 14.13 -4.09
CA LEU A 5 21.53 14.28 -2.83
C LEU A 5 21.96 15.52 -2.05
N ASN A 6 23.26 15.80 -1.99
CA ASN A 6 23.79 16.96 -1.26
C ASN A 6 23.38 18.28 -1.93
N GLU A 7 23.36 18.33 -3.25
CA GLU A 7 22.87 19.49 -4.01
C GLU A 7 21.39 19.75 -3.76
N VAL A 8 20.56 18.71 -3.78
CA VAL A 8 19.13 18.81 -3.44
C VAL A 8 18.93 19.28 -1.99
N TRP A 9 19.70 18.77 -1.03
CA TRP A 9 19.63 19.22 0.36
C TRP A 9 20.01 20.68 0.53
N ASN A 10 21.06 21.13 -0.14
CA ASN A 10 21.48 22.54 -0.10
C ASN A 10 20.40 23.45 -0.69
N LEU A 11 19.75 23.02 -1.77
CA LEU A 11 18.68 23.76 -2.42
C LEU A 11 17.42 23.80 -1.56
N ILE A 12 17.08 22.72 -0.86
CA ILE A 12 16.01 22.73 0.15
C ILE A 12 16.35 23.69 1.28
N ASN A 13 17.61 23.70 1.74
CA ASN A 13 18.03 24.55 2.85
C ASN A 13 17.97 26.04 2.51
N SER A 14 18.21 26.42 1.25
CA SER A 14 18.12 27.81 0.79
C SER A 14 16.68 28.33 0.65
N LEU A 15 15.67 27.45 0.64
CA LEU A 15 14.26 27.87 0.56
C LEU A 15 13.77 28.54 1.85
N SER A 16 12.91 29.53 1.67
CA SER A 16 12.14 30.14 2.74
C SER A 16 11.14 29.16 3.36
N PHE A 17 10.65 29.49 4.55
CA PHE A 17 9.62 28.69 5.21
C PHE A 17 8.34 28.56 4.36
N ALA A 18 7.94 29.63 3.67
CA ALA A 18 6.75 29.64 2.82
C ALA A 18 6.88 28.67 1.64
N GLU A 19 8.04 28.68 0.96
CA GLU A 19 8.32 27.77 -0.16
C GLU A 19 8.38 26.31 0.30
N LYS A 20 9.05 26.04 1.43
CA LYS A 20 9.06 24.71 2.05
C LYS A 20 7.64 24.23 2.34
N LYS A 21 6.78 25.09 2.89
CA LYS A 21 5.38 24.76 3.19
C LYS A 21 4.59 24.38 1.94
N ILE A 22 4.81 25.05 0.80
CA ILE A 22 4.17 24.73 -0.47
C ILE A 22 4.62 23.34 -0.96
N ILE A 23 5.92 23.05 -0.92
CA ILE A 23 6.48 21.75 -1.33
C ILE A 23 5.92 20.63 -0.46
N TYR A 24 5.99 20.76 0.86
CA TYR A 24 5.46 19.75 1.78
C TYR A 24 3.97 19.51 1.58
N LYS A 25 3.17 20.58 1.37
CA LYS A 25 1.74 20.43 1.09
C LYS A 25 1.49 19.65 -0.21
N ARG A 26 2.29 19.88 -1.24
CA ARG A 26 2.19 19.14 -2.50
C ARG A 26 2.58 17.66 -2.33
N MET A 27 3.66 17.39 -1.60
CA MET A 27 4.07 16.03 -1.28
C MET A 27 3.00 15.28 -0.48
N GLN A 28 2.40 15.94 0.53
CA GLN A 28 1.30 15.38 1.31
C GLN A 28 0.13 14.97 0.41
N ASN A 29 -0.31 15.88 -0.47
CA ASN A 29 -1.41 15.59 -1.40
C ASN A 29 -1.10 14.40 -2.33
N GLU A 30 0.15 14.27 -2.80
CA GLU A 30 0.56 13.14 -3.64
C GLU A 30 0.58 11.82 -2.86
N ILE A 31 1.03 11.84 -1.61
CA ILE A 31 0.98 10.67 -0.72
C ILE A 31 -0.47 10.26 -0.47
N ASP A 32 -1.33 11.21 -0.10
CA ASP A 32 -2.74 10.95 0.18
C ASP A 32 -3.44 10.36 -1.04
N LYS A 33 -3.18 10.89 -2.24
CA LYS A 33 -3.72 10.36 -3.49
C LYS A 33 -3.29 8.90 -3.71
N LYS A 34 -2.00 8.59 -3.54
CA LYS A 34 -1.49 7.22 -3.72
C LYS A 34 -2.07 6.24 -2.70
N LEU A 35 -2.19 6.67 -1.43
CA LEU A 35 -2.80 5.85 -0.38
C LEU A 35 -4.28 5.58 -0.70
N PHE A 36 -5.00 6.59 -1.17
CA PHE A 36 -6.39 6.44 -1.59
C PHE A 36 -6.54 5.46 -2.77
N GLU A 37 -5.67 5.54 -3.78
CA GLU A 37 -5.65 4.59 -4.90
C GLU A 37 -5.39 3.14 -4.43
N ILE A 38 -4.52 2.94 -3.44
CA ILE A 38 -4.27 1.61 -2.85
C ILE A 38 -5.52 1.09 -2.15
N VAL A 39 -6.15 1.92 -1.31
CA VAL A 39 -7.38 1.54 -0.57
C VAL A 39 -8.49 1.17 -1.55
N ASN A 40 -8.71 1.96 -2.60
CA ASN A 40 -9.74 1.66 -3.60
C ASN A 40 -9.48 0.34 -4.32
N LYS A 41 -8.23 0.06 -4.71
CA LYS A 41 -7.88 -1.23 -5.32
C LYS A 41 -8.12 -2.42 -4.38
N ILE A 42 -7.89 -2.25 -3.09
CA ILE A 42 -8.16 -3.30 -2.09
C ILE A 42 -9.67 -3.51 -1.96
N ASN A 43 -10.45 -2.43 -1.89
CA ASN A 43 -11.91 -2.51 -1.80
C ASN A 43 -12.52 -3.15 -3.06
N GLU A 44 -12.10 -2.75 -4.25
CA GLU A 44 -12.53 -3.37 -5.52
C GLU A 44 -12.24 -4.88 -5.53
N ARG A 45 -11.08 -5.32 -5.01
CA ARG A 45 -10.75 -6.74 -4.87
C ARG A 45 -11.64 -7.43 -3.85
N ALA A 46 -11.95 -6.79 -2.73
CA ALA A 46 -12.83 -7.35 -1.72
C ALA A 46 -14.27 -7.54 -2.26
N ASP A 47 -14.75 -6.59 -3.07
CA ASP A 47 -16.08 -6.65 -3.70
C ASP A 47 -16.13 -7.69 -4.83
N THR A 48 -15.07 -7.81 -5.64
CA THR A 48 -15.06 -8.69 -6.83
C THR A 48 -14.59 -10.11 -6.55
N ALA A 49 -13.75 -10.31 -5.54
CA ALA A 49 -13.22 -11.62 -5.16
C ALA A 49 -13.71 -12.01 -3.76
N GLN A 50 -15.01 -11.89 -3.53
CA GLN A 50 -15.63 -12.35 -2.31
C GLN A 50 -15.51 -13.88 -2.22
N ILE A 51 -14.59 -14.36 -1.39
CA ILE A 51 -14.46 -15.80 -1.14
C ILE A 51 -15.60 -16.23 -0.24
N SER A 52 -16.43 -17.16 -0.72
CA SER A 52 -17.52 -17.72 0.08
C SER A 52 -16.98 -18.43 1.32
N LEU A 53 -17.62 -18.24 2.47
CA LEU A 53 -17.34 -19.02 3.69
C LEU A 53 -17.52 -20.53 3.45
N ASP A 54 -18.41 -20.92 2.53
CA ASP A 54 -18.61 -22.32 2.15
C ASP A 54 -17.39 -22.88 1.40
N ASP A 55 -16.78 -22.08 0.50
CA ASP A 55 -15.58 -22.48 -0.23
C ASP A 55 -14.36 -22.57 0.70
N ILE A 56 -14.24 -21.65 1.66
CA ILE A 56 -13.23 -21.73 2.73
C ILE A 56 -13.43 -23.01 3.55
N THR A 57 -14.68 -23.31 3.92
CA THR A 57 -15.02 -24.49 4.73
C THR A 57 -14.71 -25.78 3.98
N LYS A 58 -15.01 -25.85 2.68
CA LYS A 58 -14.66 -27.00 1.81
C LYS A 58 -13.16 -27.25 1.76
N GLU A 59 -12.35 -26.21 1.57
CA GLU A 59 -10.89 -26.34 1.51
C GLU A 59 -10.30 -26.79 2.86
N VAL A 60 -10.79 -26.21 3.97
CA VAL A 60 -10.37 -26.61 5.33
C VAL A 60 -10.72 -28.07 5.61
N GLU A 61 -11.93 -28.50 5.25
CA GLU A 61 -12.36 -29.88 5.42
C GLU A 61 -11.60 -30.86 4.51
N TYR A 62 -11.25 -30.44 3.28
CA TYR A 62 -10.39 -31.22 2.40
C TYR A 62 -8.99 -31.44 3.00
N ILE A 63 -8.35 -30.38 3.50
CA ILE A 63 -7.05 -30.47 4.20
C ILE A 63 -7.15 -31.35 5.45
N ARG A 64 -8.20 -31.18 6.26
CA ARG A 64 -8.46 -32.02 7.44
C ARG A 64 -8.54 -33.49 7.06
N ARG A 65 -9.41 -33.84 6.12
CA ARG A 65 -9.57 -35.22 5.63
C ARG A 65 -8.23 -35.77 5.15
N LYS A 66 -7.48 -35.02 4.33
CA LYS A 66 -6.17 -35.47 3.85
C LYS A 66 -5.19 -35.78 4.99
N ARG A 67 -5.23 -35.05 6.11
CA ARG A 67 -4.41 -35.38 7.30
C ARG A 67 -4.88 -36.63 8.04
N TYR A 68 -6.19 -36.91 8.07
CA TYR A 68 -6.75 -38.08 8.74
C TYR A 68 -6.69 -39.37 7.91
N TYR A 69 -6.65 -39.29 6.59
CA TYR A 69 -6.54 -40.45 5.68
C TYR A 69 -5.09 -40.90 5.39
N VAL A 70 -4.06 -40.23 5.92
CA VAL A 70 -2.64 -40.62 5.81
C VAL A 70 -2.19 -41.41 7.07
N ARG A 71 -3.10 -42.18 7.67
CA ARG A 71 -2.79 -43.15 8.74
C ARG A 71 -3.29 -44.53 8.38
#